data_AF-A0A6P6FLN8-F1
#
_entry.id   AF-A0A6P6FLN8-F1
#
_cell.length_a   1.000
_cell.length_b   1.000
_cell.length_c   1.000
_cell.angle_alpha   90.00
_cell.angle_beta   90.00
_cell.angle_gamma   90.00
#
_symmetry.space_group_name_H-M   'P 1'
#
loop_
_entity.id
_entity.type
_entity.pdbx_description
1 polymer ?
#
loop_
_entity_poly.entity_id
_entity_poly.type
_entity_poly.pdbx_seq_one_letter_code
_entity_poly.pdbx_strand_id
1 'polypeptide(L)'
;MLRSCVLQFKGNWNEYLPLVEFTYNNSYHLSIEMSPYEALYGNQCRTPLCWNEIGERKLLGPEIVQATVDKVNIIRAKLKAAQDRQKGYADVHRKDLKFELSRVHDVFHISMLRKYISDPSHVLETPEIELRDDLSYEEQPVQNLEREEKRLRNKTIALVKVL
;
A
#
# COMPACT_ATOMS: atom_id res chain seq x y z
N MET A 1 -2.61 8.18 -6.63
CA MET A 1 -2.24 9.55 -6.20
C MET A 1 -1.36 10.22 -7.26
N LEU A 2 -0.14 9.71 -7.53
CA LEU A 2 0.78 10.26 -8.55
C LEU A 2 0.14 10.52 -9.93
N ARG A 3 -0.53 9.51 -10.50
CA ARG A 3 -1.24 9.66 -11.79
C ARG A 3 -2.23 10.83 -11.81
N SER A 4 -2.95 11.07 -10.71
CA SER A 4 -3.87 12.20 -10.61
C SER A 4 -3.12 13.54 -10.56
N CYS A 5 -1.97 13.61 -9.89
CA CYS A 5 -1.11 14.79 -9.88
C CYS A 5 -0.62 15.14 -11.28
N VAL A 6 -0.08 14.16 -12.00
CA VAL A 6 0.42 14.31 -13.38
C VAL A 6 -0.67 14.85 -14.32
N LEU A 7 -1.89 14.29 -14.25
CA LEU A 7 -3.02 14.76 -15.07
C LEU A 7 -3.43 16.20 -14.77
N GLN A 8 -3.42 16.63 -13.51
CA GLN A 8 -3.79 17.99 -13.13
C GLN A 8 -2.71 19.01 -13.49
N PHE A 9 -1.44 18.64 -13.32
CA PHE A 9 -0.31 19.53 -13.59
C PHE A 9 0.07 19.59 -15.07
N LYS A 10 -0.53 18.73 -15.91
CA LYS A 10 -0.32 18.70 -17.38
C LYS A 10 1.15 18.57 -17.78
N GLY A 11 1.92 17.69 -17.12
CA GLY A 11 3.30 17.39 -17.53
C GLY A 11 3.63 15.91 -17.40
N ASN A 12 4.92 15.58 -17.38
CA ASN A 12 5.40 14.19 -17.36
C ASN A 12 5.55 13.67 -15.91
N TRP A 13 5.44 12.36 -15.72
CA TRP A 13 5.67 11.73 -14.42
C TRP A 13 7.07 12.05 -13.86
N ASN A 14 8.09 12.04 -14.71
CA ASN A 14 9.48 12.36 -14.34
C ASN A 14 9.65 13.76 -13.74
N GLU A 15 8.87 14.74 -14.20
CA GLU A 15 8.95 16.12 -13.74
C GLU A 15 8.39 16.28 -12.33
N TYR A 16 7.31 15.54 -12.02
CA TYR A 16 6.55 15.71 -10.78
C TYR A 16 6.84 14.64 -9.73
N LEU A 17 7.47 13.52 -10.11
CA LEU A 17 7.80 12.45 -9.18
C LEU A 17 8.61 12.96 -7.97
N PRO A 18 9.68 13.76 -8.13
CA PRO A 18 10.46 14.24 -6.99
C PRO A 18 9.62 15.08 -6.02
N LEU A 19 8.74 15.94 -6.54
CA LEU A 19 7.88 16.80 -5.71
C LEU A 19 6.81 15.97 -4.96
N VAL A 20 6.26 14.95 -5.62
CA VAL A 20 5.27 14.05 -5.03
C VAL A 20 5.90 13.17 -3.95
N GLU A 21 7.07 12.61 -4.22
CA GLU A 21 7.85 11.82 -3.26
C GLU A 21 8.26 12.67 -2.05
N PHE A 22 8.77 13.87 -2.29
CA PHE A 22 9.07 14.82 -1.23
C PHE A 22 7.84 15.11 -0.37
N THR A 23 6.69 15.37 -0.99
CA THR A 23 5.45 15.64 -0.25
C THR A 23 5.00 14.42 0.57
N TYR A 24 5.10 13.22 0.01
CA TYR A 24 4.75 11.98 0.70
C TYR A 24 5.64 11.74 1.93
N ASN A 25 6.97 11.77 1.74
CA ASN A 25 7.93 11.50 2.80
C ASN A 25 7.87 12.51 3.95
N ASN A 26 7.41 13.74 3.67
CA ASN A 26 7.30 14.81 4.66
C ASN A 26 5.87 15.06 5.16
N SER A 27 4.89 14.27 4.72
CA SER A 27 3.52 14.36 5.23
C SER A 27 3.34 13.45 6.44
N TYR A 28 2.47 13.87 7.36
CA TYR A 28 2.13 13.10 8.55
C TYR A 28 1.37 11.82 8.18
N HIS A 29 1.76 10.70 8.76
CA HIS A 29 1.13 9.41 8.57
C HIS A 29 0.59 8.89 9.90
N LEU A 30 -0.74 8.71 10.00
CA LEU A 30 -1.41 8.28 11.24
C LEU A 30 -0.89 6.95 11.79
N SER A 31 -0.49 6.00 10.95
CA SER A 31 -0.05 4.67 11.38
C SER A 31 1.31 4.65 12.08
N ILE A 32 2.15 5.67 11.84
CA ILE A 32 3.48 5.81 12.44
C ILE A 32 3.56 7.06 13.34
N GLU A 33 2.46 7.80 13.46
CA GLU A 33 2.33 9.03 14.24
C GLU A 33 3.35 10.14 13.92
N MET A 34 4.00 10.08 12.76
CA MET A 34 4.97 11.07 12.27
C MET A 34 5.09 11.01 10.74
N SER A 35 6.04 11.74 10.15
CA SER A 35 6.35 11.60 8.73
C SER A 35 7.37 10.48 8.46
N PRO A 36 7.33 9.79 7.31
CA PRO A 36 8.36 8.79 6.95
C PRO A 36 9.79 9.32 7.04
N TYR A 37 10.02 10.59 6.67
CA TYR A 37 11.31 11.25 6.80
C TYR A 37 11.75 11.35 8.26
N GLU A 38 10.86 11.79 9.15
CA GLU A 38 11.14 11.90 10.58
C GLU A 38 11.40 10.54 11.23
N ALA A 39 10.66 9.51 10.83
CA ALA A 39 10.89 8.14 11.29
C ALA A 39 12.29 7.62 10.88
N LEU A 40 12.80 8.04 9.72
CA LEU A 40 14.10 7.61 9.21
C LEU A 40 15.28 8.38 9.80
N TYR A 41 15.15 9.70 9.94
CA TYR A 41 16.26 10.58 10.32
C TYR A 41 16.17 11.12 11.75
N GLY A 42 15.07 10.86 12.46
CA GLY A 42 14.83 11.33 13.82
C GLY A 42 14.59 12.84 13.94
N ASN A 43 14.43 13.55 12.82
CA ASN A 43 14.14 14.98 12.81
C ASN A 43 13.24 15.36 11.62
N GLN A 44 12.58 16.50 11.74
CA GLN A 44 11.75 17.05 10.67
C GLN A 44 12.61 17.64 9.54
N CYS A 45 12.16 17.46 8.30
CA CYS A 45 12.87 17.99 7.14
C CYS A 45 12.93 19.52 7.14
N ARG A 46 14.14 20.04 6.98
CA ARG A 46 14.40 21.49 6.88
C ARG A 46 14.62 21.86 5.41
N THR A 47 13.54 22.24 4.73
CA THR A 47 13.56 22.68 3.31
C THR A 47 12.69 23.92 3.15
N PRO A 48 13.00 24.90 2.28
CA PRO A 48 12.18 26.12 2.09
C PRO A 48 10.67 25.90 1.84
N LEU A 49 10.26 24.68 1.49
CA LEU A 49 8.89 24.24 1.27
C LEU A 49 8.17 23.70 2.53
N CYS A 50 8.88 23.54 3.65
CA CYS A 50 8.45 22.85 4.87
C CYS A 50 8.45 23.72 6.14
N TRP A 51 8.56 25.05 6.05
CA TRP A 51 8.78 25.87 7.25
C TRP A 51 7.47 26.49 7.75
N ASN A 52 7.08 26.10 8.96
CA ASN A 52 6.37 27.00 9.85
C ASN A 52 7.43 27.96 10.43
N GLU A 53 7.18 29.25 10.27
CA GLU A 53 7.86 30.43 10.79
C GLU A 53 9.11 30.21 11.68
N ILE A 54 10.30 30.60 11.18
CA ILE A 54 11.34 31.39 11.88
C ILE A 54 12.59 31.41 11.00
N GLY A 55 13.05 32.60 10.61
CA GLY A 55 14.40 32.86 10.10
C GLY A 55 14.46 33.31 8.64
N GLU A 56 14.90 34.56 8.41
CA GLU A 56 15.23 35.03 7.07
C GLU A 56 16.38 34.19 6.47
N ARG A 57 16.19 33.65 5.25
CA ARG A 57 16.91 34.12 4.04
C ARG A 57 16.73 33.22 2.80
N LYS A 58 16.58 33.93 1.67
CA LYS A 58 16.81 33.63 0.24
C LYS A 58 17.20 32.19 -0.13
N LEU A 59 16.46 31.59 -1.08
CA LEU A 59 17.06 30.68 -2.07
C LEU A 59 16.30 30.46 -3.40
N LEU A 60 15.09 30.99 -3.61
CA LEU A 60 14.41 31.03 -4.93
C LEU A 60 13.44 32.21 -4.95
N GLY A 61 13.08 32.71 -6.14
CA GLY A 61 12.12 33.81 -6.28
C GLY A 61 10.78 33.49 -5.61
N PRO A 62 10.10 34.47 -4.96
CA PRO A 62 8.85 34.24 -4.23
C PRO A 62 7.78 33.52 -5.07
N GLU A 63 7.73 33.81 -6.37
CA GLU A 63 6.81 33.17 -7.31
C GLU A 63 7.03 31.66 -7.45
N ILE A 64 8.29 31.22 -7.54
CA ILE A 64 8.59 29.79 -7.70
C ILE A 64 8.28 29.03 -6.40
N VAL A 65 8.61 29.63 -5.26
CA VAL A 65 8.27 29.07 -3.95
C VAL A 65 6.76 28.94 -3.82
N GLN A 66 6.00 30.00 -4.13
CA GLN A 66 4.55 29.98 -4.04
C GLN A 66 3.93 28.94 -4.98
N ALA A 67 4.34 28.91 -6.25
CA ALA A 67 3.87 27.93 -7.23
C ALA A 67 4.16 26.48 -6.78
N THR A 68 5.27 26.26 -6.09
CA THR A 68 5.61 24.94 -5.54
C THR A 68 4.77 24.61 -4.32
N VAL A 69 4.56 25.56 -3.40
CA VAL A 69 3.69 25.41 -2.23
C VAL A 69 2.26 25.07 -2.65
N ASP A 70 1.72 25.73 -3.67
CA ASP A 70 0.38 25.46 -4.20
C ASP A 70 0.28 24.02 -4.74
N LYS A 71 1.29 23.57 -5.49
CA LYS A 71 1.37 22.18 -5.97
C LYS A 71 1.47 21.19 -4.81
N VAL A 72 2.27 21.47 -3.78
CA VAL A 72 2.39 20.63 -2.58
C VAL A 72 1.05 20.51 -1.86
N ASN A 73 0.30 21.59 -1.72
CA ASN A 73 -1.03 21.57 -1.09
C ASN A 73 -2.01 20.67 -1.87
N ILE A 74 -1.99 20.75 -3.20
CA ILE A 74 -2.78 19.85 -4.06
C ILE A 74 -2.36 18.39 -3.87
N ILE A 75 -1.06 18.10 -3.80
CA ILE A 75 -0.55 16.74 -3.59
C ILE A 75 -0.99 16.21 -2.22
N ARG A 76 -0.88 17.01 -1.15
CA ARG A 76 -1.35 16.64 0.20
C ARG A 76 -2.83 16.30 0.23
N ALA A 77 -3.68 17.11 -0.42
CA ALA A 77 -5.11 16.83 -0.50
C ALA A 77 -5.40 15.49 -1.22
N LYS A 78 -4.68 15.21 -2.32
CA LYS A 78 -4.80 13.94 -3.06
C LYS A 78 -4.25 12.75 -2.29
N LEU A 79 -3.19 12.94 -1.52
CA LEU A 79 -2.63 11.93 -0.63
C LEU A 79 -3.63 11.56 0.45
N LYS A 80 -4.20 12.56 1.14
CA LYS A 80 -5.26 12.35 2.14
C LYS A 80 -6.45 11.59 1.55
N ALA A 81 -6.97 12.02 0.41
CA ALA A 81 -8.07 11.32 -0.26
C ALA A 81 -7.71 9.88 -0.67
N ALA A 82 -6.44 9.59 -0.97
CA ALA A 82 -5.99 8.22 -1.27
C ALA A 82 -5.90 7.37 0.00
N GLN A 83 -5.38 7.92 1.09
CA GLN A 83 -5.33 7.27 2.39
C GLN A 83 -6.73 6.98 2.92
N ASP A 84 -7.66 7.94 2.83
CA ASP A 84 -9.05 7.77 3.25
C ASP A 84 -9.76 6.65 2.46
N ARG A 85 -9.51 6.55 1.14
CA ARG A 85 -10.01 5.43 0.32
C ARG A 85 -9.42 4.09 0.74
N GLN A 86 -8.09 4.02 0.95
CA GLN A 86 -7.43 2.81 1.40
C GLN A 86 -7.96 2.34 2.76
N LYS A 87 -8.14 3.28 3.69
CA LYS A 87 -8.76 3.03 4.98
C LYS A 87 -10.20 2.52 4.82
N GLY A 88 -11.00 3.18 4.00
CA GLY A 88 -12.38 2.74 3.71
C GLY A 88 -12.43 1.32 3.13
N TYR A 89 -11.55 0.97 2.20
CA TYR A 89 -11.47 -0.40 1.67
C TYR A 89 -11.02 -1.41 2.72
N ALA A 90 -10.00 -1.07 3.51
CA ALA A 90 -9.54 -1.92 4.60
C ALA A 90 -10.67 -2.17 5.60
N ASP A 91 -11.37 -1.13 6.04
CA ASP A 91 -12.45 -1.21 7.03
C ASP A 91 -13.66 -2.00 6.50
N VAL A 92 -14.05 -1.83 5.23
CA VAL A 92 -15.17 -2.58 4.60
C VAL A 92 -14.86 -4.08 4.49
N HIS A 93 -13.60 -4.44 4.23
CA HIS A 93 -13.18 -5.84 4.11
C HIS A 93 -12.66 -6.43 5.42
N ARG A 94 -12.59 -5.63 6.49
CA ARG A 94 -12.22 -6.08 7.83
C ARG A 94 -13.39 -6.85 8.43
N LYS A 95 -13.39 -8.16 8.20
CA LYS A 95 -14.16 -9.08 9.04
C LYS A 95 -13.37 -9.30 10.33
N ASP A 96 -14.02 -9.21 11.48
CA ASP A 96 -13.49 -9.77 12.72
C ASP A 96 -13.45 -11.29 12.56
N LEU A 97 -12.41 -11.81 11.91
CA LEU A 97 -12.11 -13.22 11.93
C LEU A 97 -11.64 -13.53 13.34
N LYS A 98 -12.57 -14.00 14.18
CA LYS A 98 -12.21 -14.73 15.39
C LYS A 98 -11.71 -16.09 14.92
N PHE A 99 -10.40 -16.26 14.87
CA PHE A 99 -9.84 -17.59 14.68
C PHE A 99 -10.10 -18.39 15.96
N GLU A 100 -10.75 -19.55 15.87
CA GLU A 100 -10.78 -20.55 16.96
C GLU A 100 -9.41 -21.26 17.08
N LEU A 101 -8.33 -20.50 16.98
CA LEU A 101 -6.99 -20.95 17.26
C LEU A 101 -6.67 -20.42 18.64
N SER A 102 -6.95 -21.21 19.68
CA SER A 102 -6.69 -20.88 21.10
C SER A 102 -5.24 -20.53 21.42
N ARG A 103 -4.34 -20.60 20.43
CA ARG A 103 -2.89 -20.34 20.53
C ARG A 103 -2.35 -19.32 19.53
N VAL A 104 -3.19 -18.75 18.65
CA VAL A 104 -2.74 -17.78 17.64
C VAL A 104 -3.45 -16.46 17.88
N HIS A 105 -2.69 -15.42 18.21
CA HIS A 105 -3.23 -14.08 18.37
C HIS A 105 -3.60 -13.50 17.00
N ASP A 106 -4.72 -12.78 16.92
CA ASP A 106 -5.16 -12.05 15.71
C ASP A 106 -4.18 -10.95 15.27
N VAL A 107 -3.17 -10.66 16.10
CA VAL A 107 -2.10 -9.69 15.84
C VAL A 107 -0.78 -10.42 15.70
N PHE A 108 -0.19 -10.33 14.51
CA PHE A 108 1.16 -10.83 14.24
C PHE A 108 2.20 -9.81 14.74
N HIS A 109 2.89 -10.12 15.83
CA HIS A 109 3.98 -9.29 16.32
C HIS A 109 5.30 -9.65 15.62
N ILE A 110 5.91 -8.69 14.94
CA ILE A 110 7.22 -8.86 14.27
C ILE A 110 8.29 -9.33 15.26
N SER A 111 8.20 -8.94 16.54
CA SER A 111 9.10 -9.40 17.62
C SER A 111 8.98 -10.90 17.94
N MET A 112 7.94 -11.58 17.47
CA MET A 112 7.78 -13.03 17.59
C MET A 112 8.49 -13.80 16.46
N LEU A 113 8.99 -13.10 15.43
CA LEU A 113 9.81 -13.72 14.39
C LEU A 113 11.14 -14.17 15.00
N ARG A 114 11.31 -15.48 15.08
CA ARG A 114 12.60 -16.10 15.41
C ARG A 114 13.38 -16.33 14.12
N LYS A 115 14.71 -16.34 14.23
CA LYS A 115 15.59 -16.78 13.14
C LYS A 115 15.15 -18.19 12.72
N TYR A 116 14.76 -18.33 11.45
CA TYR A 116 14.42 -19.62 10.88
C TYR A 116 15.65 -20.52 10.86
N ILE A 117 15.50 -21.76 11.33
CA ILE A 117 16.52 -22.81 11.24
C ILE A 117 16.04 -23.75 10.15
N SER A 118 16.84 -23.86 9.09
CA SER A 118 16.52 -24.71 7.95
C SER A 118 16.39 -26.16 8.39
N ASP A 119 15.21 -26.74 8.19
CA ASP A 119 14.92 -28.16 8.43
C ASP A 119 14.43 -28.77 7.11
N PRO A 120 15.03 -29.87 6.63
CA PRO A 120 14.58 -30.58 5.43
C PRO A 120 13.09 -30.97 5.47
N SER A 121 12.51 -31.20 6.66
CA SER A 121 11.08 -31.51 6.80
C SER A 121 10.14 -30.33 6.55
N HIS A 122 10.66 -29.09 6.57
CA HIS A 122 9.90 -27.89 6.21
C HIS A 122 9.94 -27.60 4.70
N VAL A 123 10.73 -28.36 3.94
CA VAL A 123 10.78 -28.22 2.47
C VAL A 123 9.51 -28.84 1.91
N LEU A 124 8.62 -28.00 1.41
CA LEU A 124 7.44 -28.46 0.70
C LEU A 124 7.89 -29.10 -0.61
N GLU A 125 7.44 -30.32 -0.86
CA GLU A 125 7.60 -30.95 -2.17
C GLU A 125 6.76 -30.15 -3.18
N THR A 126 7.44 -29.47 -4.10
CA THR A 126 6.77 -28.80 -5.22
C THR A 126 6.35 -29.85 -6.23
N PRO A 127 5.06 -29.91 -6.62
CA PRO A 127 4.64 -30.80 -7.70
C PRO A 127 5.38 -30.42 -8.98
N GLU A 128 5.84 -31.42 -9.73
CA GLU A 128 6.37 -31.21 -11.08
C GLU A 128 5.21 -30.77 -11.99
N ILE A 129 5.23 -29.51 -12.42
CA ILE A 129 4.22 -28.97 -13.34
C ILE A 129 4.74 -29.17 -14.76
N GLU A 130 3.99 -29.92 -15.56
CA GLU A 130 4.24 -30.03 -17.00
C GLU A 130 3.84 -28.72 -17.69
N LEU A 131 4.84 -27.96 -18.16
CA LEU A 131 4.63 -26.75 -18.94
C LEU A 131 4.50 -27.11 -20.43
N ARG A 132 3.58 -26.42 -21.12
CA ARG A 132 3.51 -26.44 -22.58
C ARG A 132 4.69 -25.66 -23.18
N ASP A 133 4.93 -25.83 -24.47
CA ASP A 133 6.02 -25.14 -25.20
C ASP A 133 5.93 -23.60 -25.14
N ASP A 134 4.76 -23.05 -24.85
CA ASP A 134 4.50 -21.62 -24.67
C ASP A 134 4.63 -21.15 -23.21
N LEU A 135 5.13 -22.01 -22.31
CA LEU A 135 5.25 -21.79 -20.87
C LEU A 135 3.90 -21.64 -20.14
N SER A 136 2.79 -22.07 -20.74
CA SER A 136 1.50 -22.15 -20.05
C SER A 136 1.31 -23.50 -19.34
N TYR A 137 0.57 -23.50 -18.23
CA TYR A 137 0.11 -24.71 -17.54
C TYR A 137 -1.38 -24.59 -17.21
N GLU A 138 -2.09 -25.71 -17.19
CA GLU A 138 -3.49 -25.73 -16.75
C GLU A 138 -3.56 -26.08 -15.27
N GLU A 139 -4.08 -25.16 -14.46
CA GLU A 139 -4.42 -25.44 -13.06
C GLU A 139 -5.69 -26.28 -12.98
N GLN A 140 -5.55 -27.51 -12.49
CA GLN A 140 -6.69 -28.34 -12.11
C GLN A 140 -6.84 -28.36 -10.59
N PRO A 141 -8.05 -28.15 -10.07
CA PRO A 141 -8.30 -28.23 -8.63
C PRO A 141 -8.00 -29.65 -8.13
N VAL A 142 -7.21 -29.76 -7.06
CA VAL A 142 -6.78 -31.05 -6.47
C VAL A 142 -7.98 -31.95 -6.17
N GLN A 143 -9.03 -31.38 -5.57
CA GLN A 143 -10.32 -32.04 -5.42
C GLN A 143 -11.45 -31.02 -5.24
N ASN A 144 -12.55 -31.20 -5.98
CA ASN A 144 -13.79 -30.46 -5.73
C ASN A 144 -14.56 -31.17 -4.61
N LEU A 145 -14.62 -30.55 -3.44
CA LEU A 145 -15.29 -31.11 -2.27
C LEU A 145 -16.80 -30.90 -2.29
N GLU A 146 -17.25 -29.75 -2.80
CA GLU A 146 -18.65 -29.36 -2.72
C GLU A 146 -19.00 -28.37 -3.83
N ARG A 147 -20.21 -28.46 -4.37
CA ARG A 147 -20.74 -27.53 -5.36
C ARG A 147 -22.11 -27.04 -4.93
N GLU A 148 -22.26 -25.73 -4.80
CA GLU A 148 -23.51 -25.06 -4.42
C GLU A 148 -23.90 -24.05 -5.50
N GLU A 149 -25.19 -23.90 -5.80
CA GLU A 149 -25.67 -22.84 -6.69
C GLU A 149 -26.21 -21.65 -5.90
N LYS A 150 -25.53 -20.50 -6.02
CA LYS A 150 -25.95 -19.25 -5.40
C LYS A 150 -26.73 -18.40 -6.39
N ARG A 151 -28.04 -18.25 -6.14
CA ARG A 151 -28.90 -17.31 -6.88
C ARG A 151 -28.74 -15.90 -6.35
N LEU A 152 -28.28 -14.99 -7.21
CA LEU A 152 -28.29 -13.55 -7.02
C LEU A 152 -29.50 -12.94 -7.75
N ARG A 153 -29.79 -11.65 -7.53
CA ARG A 153 -30.96 -10.96 -8.11
C ARG A 153 -31.13 -11.16 -9.63
N ASN A 154 -30.03 -11.25 -10.39
CA ASN A 154 -30.07 -11.29 -11.85
C ASN A 154 -29.31 -12.49 -12.45
N LYS A 155 -28.68 -13.35 -11.63
CA LYS A 155 -27.85 -14.47 -12.11
C LYS A 155 -27.70 -15.58 -11.08
N THR A 156 -27.55 -16.80 -11.54
CA THR A 156 -27.13 -17.95 -10.72
C THR A 156 -25.64 -18.19 -10.94
N ILE A 157 -24.88 -18.41 -9.87
CA ILE A 157 -23.44 -18.69 -9.92
C ILE A 157 -23.20 -20.01 -9.19
N ALA A 158 -22.43 -20.92 -9.81
CA ALA A 158 -21.93 -22.10 -9.11
C ALA A 158 -20.73 -21.72 -8.23
N LEU A 159 -20.85 -21.99 -6.94
CA LEU A 159 -19.75 -21.97 -5.98
C LEU A 159 -19.19 -23.38 -5.89
N VAL A 160 -17.87 -23.51 -5.96
CA VAL A 160 -17.18 -24.79 -5.80
C VAL A 160 -16.18 -24.63 -4.67
N LYS A 161 -16.24 -25.55 -3.70
CA LYS A 161 -15.26 -25.67 -2.63
C LYS A 161 -14.16 -26.59 -3.11
N VAL A 162 -12.95 -26.06 -3.22
CA VAL A 162 -11.74 -26.80 -3.62
C VAL A 162 -10.93 -27.11 -2.36
N LEU A 163 -10.33 -28.31 -2.31
CA LEU A 163 -9.38 -28.72 -1.27
C LEU A 163 -8.06 -27.94 -1.39
#